data_AF-A0A966UIH6-F1
#
_entry.id   AF-A0A966UIH6-F1
#
_cell.length_a   1.000
_cell.length_b   1.000
_cell.length_c   1.000
_cell.angle_alpha   90.00
_cell.angle_beta   90.00
_cell.angle_gamma   90.00
#
_symmetry.space_group_name_H-M   'P 1'
#
loop_
_entity.id
_entity.type
_entity.pdbx_description
1 polymer ?
#
loop_
_entity_poly.entity_id
_entity_poly.type
_entity_poly.pdbx_seq_one_letter_code
_entity_poly.pdbx_strand_id
1 'polypeptide(L)' 'LTDTLDVLYAQSDRLWHMYLSDVADMGHALDEHDEILDALESGDSELVYKLSAAHVRSFDAQVRDAVRKRLELTAS' A
#
# COMPACT_ATOMS: atom_id res chain seq x y z
N LEU A 1 -10.87 -5.65 20.17
CA LEU A 1 -11.01 -5.32 18.73
C LEU A 1 -9.92 -4.33 18.32
N THR A 2 -9.78 -3.22 19.05
CA THR A 2 -8.67 -2.26 18.90
C THR A 2 -7.29 -2.92 19.05
N ASP A 3 -7.08 -3.76 20.08
CA ASP A 3 -5.80 -4.47 20.27
C ASP A 3 -5.41 -5.38 19.09
N THR A 4 -6.40 -5.96 18.41
CA THR A 4 -6.14 -6.79 17.20
C THR A 4 -5.76 -5.92 16.02
N LEU A 5 -6.38 -4.74 15.88
CA LEU A 5 -6.04 -3.77 14.85
C LEU A 5 -4.64 -3.18 15.08
N ASP A 6 -4.25 -2.94 16.34
CA ASP A 6 -2.91 -2.45 16.68
C ASP A 6 -1.81 -3.47 16.37
N VAL A 7 -2.06 -4.77 16.63
CA VAL A 7 -1.14 -5.84 16.26
C VAL A 7 -1.01 -5.96 14.74
N LEU A 8 -2.13 -5.91 14.00
CA LEU A 8 -2.12 -5.95 12.53
C LEU A 8 -1.41 -4.73 11.95
N TYR A 9 -1.62 -3.54 12.54
CA TYR A 9 -0.93 -2.32 12.16
C TYR A 9 0.57 -2.41 12.41
N ALA A 10 1.00 -2.86 13.59
CA ALA A 10 2.43 -3.03 13.91
C ALA A 10 3.12 -4.13 13.08
N GLN A 11 2.36 -5.12 12.59
CA GLN A 11 2.84 -6.11 11.64
C GLN A 11 2.94 -5.52 10.23
N SER A 12 1.93 -4.75 9.81
CA SER A 12 1.93 -4.01 8.55
C SER A 12 3.09 -3.01 8.47
N ASP A 13 3.33 -2.24 9.53
CA ASP A 13 4.42 -1.26 9.62
C ASP A 13 5.82 -1.90 9.54
N ARG A 14 5.99 -3.08 10.15
CA ARG A 14 7.23 -3.87 10.02
C ARG A 14 7.41 -4.45 8.62
N LEU A 15 6.33 -4.90 7.99
CA LEU A 15 6.32 -5.28 6.57
C LEU A 15 6.71 -4.07 5.70
N TRP A 16 6.15 -2.91 5.97
CA TRP A 16 6.48 -1.68 5.24
C TRP A 16 7.97 -1.38 5.34
N HIS A 17 8.56 -1.33 6.53
CA HIS A 17 10.00 -1.05 6.67
C HIS A 17 10.92 -2.09 6.00
N MET A 18 10.53 -3.37 5.96
CA MET A 18 11.34 -4.43 5.36
C MET A 18 11.27 -4.49 3.84
N TYR A 19 10.16 -4.04 3.25
CA TYR A 19 9.88 -4.20 1.82
C TYR A 19 9.77 -2.87 1.07
N LEU A 20 9.64 -1.72 1.74
CA LEU A 20 9.53 -0.40 1.09
C LEU A 20 10.70 -0.06 0.16
N SER A 21 11.90 -0.59 0.41
CA SER A 21 13.04 -0.43 -0.51
C SER A 21 12.87 -1.20 -1.82
N ASP A 22 12.06 -2.27 -1.79
CA ASP A 22 11.86 -3.24 -2.85
C ASP A 22 10.47 -3.09 -3.52
N VAL A 23 9.54 -2.38 -2.87
CA VAL A 23 8.27 -1.94 -3.46
C VAL A 23 8.63 -0.86 -4.47
N ALA A 24 8.44 -1.20 -5.74
CA ALA A 24 8.85 -0.37 -6.86
C ALA A 24 8.11 0.98 -6.87
N ASP A 25 8.87 2.02 -7.21
CA ASP A 25 8.48 3.41 -7.49
C ASP A 25 7.50 4.08 -6.51
N MET A 26 8.05 4.56 -5.38
CA MET A 26 7.32 5.47 -4.49
C MET A 26 6.78 6.72 -5.18
N GLY A 27 7.31 7.12 -6.35
CA GLY A 27 6.75 8.21 -7.14
C GLY A 27 5.33 7.94 -7.58
N HIS A 28 5.04 6.72 -8.04
CA HIS A 28 3.69 6.34 -8.47
C HIS A 28 2.68 6.33 -7.32
N ALA A 29 3.11 5.90 -6.12
CA ALA A 29 2.26 5.94 -4.93
C ALA A 29 1.93 7.38 -4.49
N LEU A 30 2.87 8.32 -4.69
CA LEU A 30 2.62 9.74 -4.43
C LEU A 30 1.62 10.32 -5.43
N ASP A 31 1.74 9.97 -6.72
CA ASP A 31 0.76 10.39 -7.75
C ASP A 31 -0.66 9.89 -7.39
N GLU A 32 -0.80 8.63 -6.98
CA GLU A 32 -2.09 8.08 -6.51
C GLU A 32 -2.64 8.81 -5.27
N HIS A 33 -1.77 9.29 -4.37
CA HIS A 33 -2.19 10.09 -3.21
C HIS A 33 -2.67 11.49 -3.60
N ASP A 34 -1.99 12.14 -4.55
CA ASP A 34 -2.40 13.46 -5.06
C ASP A 34 -3.79 13.36 -5.73
N GLU A 35 -4.05 12.30 -6.51
CA GLU A 35 -5.38 12.07 -7.10
C GLU A 35 -6.48 11.88 -6.04
N ILE A 36 -6.19 11.20 -4.93
CA ILE A 36 -7.14 11.04 -3.81
C ILE A 36 -7.40 12.38 -3.12
N LEU A 37 -6.36 13.20 -2.93
CA LEU A 37 -6.49 14.53 -2.32
C LEU A 37 -7.35 15.45 -3.19
N ASP A 38 -7.12 15.49 -4.50
CA ASP A 38 -7.93 16.26 -5.44
C ASP A 38 -9.41 15.85 -5.40
N ALA A 39 -9.70 14.55 -5.30
CA ALA A 39 -11.06 14.03 -5.18
C ALA A 39 -11.72 14.37 -3.82
N LEU A 40 -10.93 14.45 -2.74
CA LEU A 40 -11.41 14.91 -1.43
C LEU A 40 -11.75 16.39 -1.47
N GLU A 41 -10.89 17.22 -2.07
CA GLU A 41 -11.12 18.66 -2.24
C GLU A 41 -12.34 18.95 -3.10
N SER A 42 -12.61 18.11 -4.12
CA SER A 42 -13.81 18.23 -4.95
C SER A 42 -15.10 17.78 -4.23
N GLY A 43 -14.99 17.11 -3.08
CA GLY A 43 -16.12 16.55 -2.33
C GLY A 43 -16.79 15.33 -2.98
N ASP A 44 -16.16 14.72 -3.99
CA ASP A 44 -16.70 13.55 -4.68
C ASP A 44 -16.40 12.27 -3.89
N SER A 45 -17.30 11.94 -2.96
CA SER A 45 -17.15 10.80 -2.05
C SER A 45 -17.05 9.44 -2.77
N GLU A 46 -17.68 9.30 -3.95
CA GLU A 46 -17.64 8.06 -4.73
C GLU A 46 -16.30 7.91 -5.45
N LEU A 47 -15.76 9.01 -5.98
CA LEU A 47 -14.43 9.01 -6.59
C LEU A 47 -13.35 8.74 -5.54
N VAL A 48 -13.42 9.38 -4.38
CA VAL A 48 -12.52 9.12 -3.24
C VAL A 48 -12.52 7.64 -2.87
N TYR A 49 -13.70 7.01 -2.75
CA TYR A 49 -13.81 5.58 -2.46
C TYR A 49 -13.09 4.73 -3.53
N LYS A 50 -13.33 5.02 -4.81
CA LYS A 50 -12.73 4.25 -5.92
C LYS A 50 -11.21 4.36 -5.94
N LEU A 51 -10.68 5.57 -5.83
CA LEU A 51 -9.23 5.83 -5.85
C LEU A 51 -8.55 5.20 -4.61
N SER A 52 -9.12 5.40 -3.43
CA SER A 52 -8.61 4.80 -2.19
C SER A 52 -8.58 3.27 -2.26
N ALA A 53 -9.65 2.66 -2.78
CA ALA A 53 -9.73 1.21 -2.92
C ALA A 53 -8.76 0.68 -3.99
N ALA A 54 -8.52 1.44 -5.06
CA ALA A 54 -7.53 1.08 -6.08
C ALA A 54 -6.11 1.14 -5.53
N HIS A 55 -5.75 2.21 -4.84
CA HIS A 55 -4.45 2.40 -4.18
C HIS A 55 -4.13 1.23 -3.23
N VAL A 56 -5.06 0.85 -2.34
CA VAL A 56 -4.86 -0.28 -1.40
C VAL A 56 -4.63 -1.60 -2.14
N ARG A 57 -5.36 -1.86 -3.24
CA ARG A 57 -5.18 -3.07 -4.05
C ARG A 57 -3.86 -3.07 -4.81
N SER A 58 -3.45 -1.92 -5.34
CA SER A 58 -2.15 -1.72 -5.99
C SER A 58 -1.03 -2.05 -5.01
N PHE A 59 -1.09 -1.48 -3.81
CA PHE A 59 -0.13 -1.71 -2.75
C PHE A 59 -0.05 -3.19 -2.32
N ASP A 60 -1.19 -3.86 -2.06
CA ASP A 60 -1.20 -5.30 -1.72
C ASP A 60 -0.54 -6.15 -2.81
N ALA A 61 -0.80 -5.85 -4.09
CA ALA A 61 -0.17 -6.56 -5.21
C ALA A 61 1.35 -6.36 -5.23
N GLN A 62 1.82 -5.14 -5.02
CA GLN A 62 3.25 -4.82 -5.00
C GLN A 62 3.98 -5.49 -3.82
N VAL A 63 3.36 -5.50 -2.62
CA VAL A 63 3.91 -6.22 -1.46
C VAL A 63 4.00 -7.72 -1.72
N ARG A 64 2.95 -8.33 -2.27
CA ARG A 64 2.96 -9.76 -2.63
C ARG A 64 4.07 -10.08 -3.64
N ASP A 65 4.26 -9.22 -4.62
CA ASP A 65 5.31 -9.36 -5.62
C ASP A 65 6.72 -9.29 -5.01
N ALA A 66 6.97 -8.30 -4.15
CA ALA A 66 8.23 -8.13 -3.44
C ALA A 66 8.55 -9.34 -2.53
N VAL A 67 7.56 -9.80 -1.76
CA VAL A 67 7.70 -11.00 -0.90
C VAL A 67 8.04 -12.23 -1.75
N ARG A 68 7.34 -12.44 -2.87
CA ARG A 68 7.58 -13.56 -3.78
C ARG A 68 9.00 -13.55 -4.33
N LYS A 69 9.44 -12.41 -4.88
CA LYS A 69 10.81 -12.24 -5.41
C LYS A 69 11.88 -12.57 -4.36
N ARG A 70 11.67 -12.14 -3.12
CA ARG A 70 12.62 -12.39 -2.03
C ARG A 70 12.69 -13.87 -1.64
N LEU A 71 11.55 -14.56 -1.59
CA LEU A 71 11.50 -16.00 -1.32
C LEU A 71 12.23 -16.80 -2.41
N GLU A 72 12.06 -16.42 -3.68
CA GLU A 72 12.77 -17.02 -4.82
C GLU A 72 14.30 -16.82 -4.70
N LEU A 73 14.76 -15.63 -4.27
CA LEU A 73 16.18 -15.35 -4.06
C LEU A 73 16.80 -16.12 -2.88
N THR A 74 16.03 -16.38 -1.81
CA THR A 74 16.52 -17.16 -0.65
C THR A 74 16.52 -18.68 -0.85
N ALA A 75 15.83 -19.17 -1.89
CA ALA A 75 15.75 -20.59 -2.21
C ALA A 75 16.82 -21.06 -3.23
N SER A 76 17.60 -20.13 -3.79
CA SER A 76 18.71 -20.36 -4.73
C SER A 76 20.07 -20.30 -4.04
#